data_AF-A0A7V9JTP6-F1
#
_entry.id   AF-A0A7V9JTP6-F1
#
_cell.length_a   1.000
_cell.length_b   1.000
_cell.length_c   1.000
_cell.angle_alpha   90.00
_cell.angle_beta   90.00
_cell.angle_gamma   90.00
#
_symmetry.space_group_name_H-M   'P 1'
#
loop_
_entity.id
_entity.type
_entity.pdbx_description
1 polymer ?
#
loop_
_entity_poly.entity_id
_entity_poly.type
_entity_poly.pdbx_seq_one_letter_code
_entity_poly.pdbx_strand_id
1 'polypeptide(L)'
;MNRCGALLMEATISILGVGAVIAAAAMLIGERRHVAAIERRMAELEVAQNLLDDLRRGGGVLPSSWRLQRHPLGDDLESVTITGPEGTTLSTVRRVPR
;
A
#
# COMPACT_ATOMS: atom_id res chain seq x y z
N MET A 1 48.19 11.11 -36.71
CA MET A 1 46.90 10.43 -36.43
C MET A 1 46.95 9.90 -35.01
N ASN A 2 45.79 9.79 -34.32
CA ASN A 2 45.54 9.25 -32.95
C ASN A 2 44.86 10.21 -31.94
N ARG A 3 44.07 11.19 -32.40
CA ARG A 3 43.14 11.94 -31.52
C ARG A 3 41.72 11.34 -31.45
N CYS A 4 41.44 10.28 -32.21
CA CYS A 4 40.09 9.68 -32.29
C CYS A 4 39.78 8.73 -31.11
N GLY A 5 40.79 8.10 -30.51
CA GLY A 5 40.58 7.14 -29.42
C GLY A 5 40.30 7.76 -28.04
N ALA A 6 40.88 8.92 -27.75
CA ALA A 6 40.73 9.58 -26.43
C ALA A 6 39.33 10.18 -26.22
N LEU A 7 38.75 10.81 -27.26
CA LEU A 7 37.41 11.39 -27.21
C LEU A 7 36.29 10.34 -27.05
N LEU A 8 36.45 9.16 -27.66
CA LEU A 8 35.50 8.06 -27.51
C LEU A 8 35.54 7.42 -26.11
N MET A 9 36.73 7.33 -25.49
CA MET A 9 36.89 6.78 -24.15
C MET A 9 36.29 7.69 -23.06
N GLU A 10 36.52 9.00 -23.12
CA GLU A 10 35.95 9.96 -22.15
C GLU A 10 34.42 10.04 -22.23
N ALA A 11 33.85 9.98 -23.45
CA ALA A 11 32.41 9.96 -23.65
C ALA A 11 31.78 8.69 -23.04
N THR A 12 32.46 7.54 -23.16
CA THR A 12 31.95 6.25 -22.65
C THR A 12 31.97 6.20 -21.11
N ILE A 13 33.02 6.74 -20.48
CA ILE A 13 33.12 6.85 -19.01
C ILE A 13 32.04 7.79 -18.47
N SER A 14 31.77 8.90 -19.16
CA SER A 14 30.72 9.86 -18.77
C SER A 14 29.31 9.26 -18.84
N ILE A 15 29.01 8.48 -19.88
CA ILE A 15 27.70 7.83 -20.05
C ILE A 15 27.47 6.72 -19.00
N LEU A 16 28.51 5.92 -18.71
CA LEU A 16 28.44 4.88 -17.68
C LEU A 16 28.26 5.47 -16.27
N GLY A 17 28.95 6.57 -15.97
CA GLY A 17 28.81 7.29 -14.69
C GLY A 17 27.41 7.86 -14.47
N VAL A 18 26.84 8.50 -15.49
CA VAL A 18 25.47 9.05 -15.41
C VAL A 18 24.43 7.93 -15.29
N GLY A 19 24.59 6.82 -16.00
CA GLY A 19 23.71 5.66 -15.89
C GLY A 19 23.68 5.06 -14.48
N ALA A 20 24.85 4.94 -13.83
CA ALA A 20 24.95 4.43 -12.46
C ALA A 20 24.26 5.34 -11.44
N VAL A 21 24.38 6.67 -11.60
CA VAL A 21 23.70 7.65 -10.72
C VAL A 21 22.19 7.59 -10.89
N ILE A 22 21.70 7.48 -12.13
CA ILE A 22 20.26 7.35 -12.41
C ILE A 22 19.72 6.03 -11.82
N ALA A 23 20.46 4.93 -11.97
CA ALA A 23 20.06 3.63 -11.39
C ALA A 23 20.01 3.69 -9.86
N ALA A 24 21.02 4.28 -9.20
CA ALA A 24 21.04 4.46 -7.76
C ALA A 24 19.91 5.38 -7.27
N ALA A 25 19.64 6.48 -7.98
CA ALA A 25 18.51 7.36 -7.67
C ALA A 25 17.16 6.65 -7.87
N ALA A 26 17.00 5.85 -8.93
CA ALA A 26 15.80 5.08 -9.17
C ALA A 26 15.57 4.02 -8.09
N MET A 27 16.63 3.35 -7.61
CA MET A 27 16.56 2.40 -6.50
C MET A 27 16.15 3.09 -5.20
N LEU A 28 16.77 4.23 -4.85
CA LEU A 28 16.43 5.00 -3.64
C LEU A 28 14.99 5.54 -3.69
N ILE A 29 14.54 6.00 -4.86
CA ILE A 29 13.16 6.46 -5.06
C ILE A 29 12.20 5.27 -4.99
N GLY A 30 12.56 4.14 -5.57
CA GLY A 30 11.79 2.89 -5.50
C GLY A 30 11.60 2.43 -4.06
N GLU A 31 12.69 2.33 -3.30
CA GLU A 31 12.68 1.93 -1.90
C GLU A 31 11.83 2.88 -1.04
N ARG A 32 11.99 4.19 -1.20
CA ARG A 32 11.15 5.19 -0.50
C ARG A 32 9.67 5.06 -0.85
N ARG A 33 9.34 4.79 -2.12
CA ARG A 33 7.95 4.56 -2.54
C ARG A 33 7.39 3.27 -1.94
N HIS A 34 8.19 2.22 -1.85
CA HIS A 34 7.79 0.96 -1.21
C HIS A 34 7.55 1.15 0.29
N VAL A 35 8.45 1.83 1.00
CA VAL A 35 8.29 2.13 2.43
C VAL A 35 7.04 2.99 2.66
N ALA A 36 6.86 4.07 1.90
CA ALA A 36 5.68 4.92 2.02
C ALA A 36 4.37 4.15 1.70
N ALA A 37 4.39 3.22 0.75
CA ALA A 37 3.24 2.38 0.44
C ALA A 37 2.92 1.40 1.58
N ILE A 38 3.95 0.83 2.24
CA ILE A 38 3.76 -0.04 3.40
C ILE A 38 3.21 0.76 4.58
N GLU A 39 3.78 1.93 4.88
CA GLU A 39 3.29 2.81 5.96
C GLU A 39 1.82 3.22 5.75
N ARG A 40 1.45 3.59 4.52
CA ARG A 40 0.04 3.91 4.18
C ARG A 40 -0.88 2.72 4.38
N ARG A 41 -0.48 1.53 3.91
CA ARG A 41 -1.27 0.30 4.10
C ARG A 41 -1.40 -0.08 5.57
N MET A 42 -0.36 0.10 6.37
CA MET A 42 -0.42 -0.14 7.82
C MET A 42 -1.38 0.83 8.50
N ALA A 43 -1.32 2.12 8.16
CA ALA A 43 -2.24 3.11 8.69
C ALA A 43 -3.71 2.81 8.28
N GLU A 44 -3.95 2.39 7.04
CA GLU A 44 -5.29 2.00 6.60
C GLU A 44 -5.77 0.73 7.32
N LEU A 45 -4.91 -0.27 7.54
CA LEU A 45 -5.23 -1.46 8.33
C LEU A 45 -5.59 -1.12 9.78
N GLU A 46 -4.88 -0.18 10.40
CA GLU A 46 -5.18 0.28 11.76
C GLU A 46 -6.55 0.95 11.83
N VAL A 47 -6.88 1.81 10.86
CA VAL A 47 -8.22 2.42 10.74
C VAL A 47 -9.27 1.34 10.52
N ALA A 48 -9.00 0.36 9.66
CA ALA A 48 -9.91 -0.75 9.41
C ALA A 48 -10.21 -1.52 10.71
N GLN A 49 -9.17 -1.86 11.46
CA GLN A 49 -9.33 -2.60 12.71
C GLN A 49 -10.15 -1.83 13.73
N ASN A 50 -9.89 -0.54 13.90
CA ASN A 50 -10.67 0.34 14.78
C ASN A 50 -12.15 0.40 14.37
N LEU A 51 -12.43 0.53 13.07
CA LEU A 51 -13.81 0.53 12.55
C LEU A 51 -14.54 -0.79 12.81
N LEU A 52 -13.86 -1.94 12.64
CA LEU A 52 -14.45 -3.24 12.97
C LEU A 52 -14.74 -3.39 14.45
N ASP A 53 -13.84 -2.91 15.31
CA ASP A 53 -14.03 -2.96 16.76
C ASP A 53 -15.21 -2.09 17.21
N ASP A 54 -15.35 -0.89 16.64
CA ASP A 54 -16.50 -0.02 16.91
C ASP A 54 -17.82 -0.65 16.43
N LEU A 55 -17.83 -1.21 15.22
CA LEU A 55 -18.97 -1.95 14.70
C LEU A 55 -19.33 -3.16 15.57
N ARG A 56 -18.32 -3.86 16.12
CA ARG A 56 -18.51 -4.98 17.03
C ARG A 56 -19.14 -4.54 18.35
N ARG A 57 -18.84 -3.34 18.85
CA ARG A 57 -19.48 -2.74 20.02
C ARG A 57 -20.89 -2.20 19.74
N GLY A 58 -21.39 -2.34 18.51
CA GLY A 58 -22.69 -1.81 18.09
C GLY A 58 -22.70 -0.30 17.82
N GLY A 59 -21.51 0.32 17.75
CA GLY A 59 -21.34 1.74 17.44
C GLY A 59 -20.56 1.95 16.15
N GLY A 60 -20.06 3.17 15.97
CA GLY A 60 -19.19 3.55 14.85
C GLY A 60 -19.96 4.06 13.63
N VAL A 61 -19.48 5.18 13.09
CA VAL A 61 -19.93 5.69 11.79
C VAL A 61 -18.86 5.30 10.77
N LEU A 62 -19.28 4.56 9.74
CA LEU A 62 -18.38 4.24 8.64
C LEU A 62 -18.09 5.53 7.84
N PRO A 63 -16.82 5.91 7.64
CA PRO A 63 -16.50 7.07 6.81
C PRO A 63 -16.97 6.84 5.36
N SER A 64 -17.30 7.92 4.64
CA SER A 64 -17.87 7.83 3.27
C SER A 64 -16.95 7.18 2.24
N SER A 65 -15.63 7.23 2.45
CA SER A 65 -14.63 6.58 1.60
C SER A 65 -14.50 5.08 1.86
N TRP A 66 -15.15 4.56 2.90
CA TRP A 66 -15.09 3.16 3.30
C TRP A 66 -16.37 2.43 2.91
N ARG A 67 -16.24 1.14 2.62
CA ARG A 67 -17.36 0.28 2.26
C ARG A 67 -17.49 -0.83 3.29
N LEU A 68 -18.73 -1.13 3.66
CA LEU A 68 -19.07 -2.21 4.59
C LEU A 68 -19.92 -3.24 3.84
N GLN A 69 -19.50 -4.49 3.91
CA GLN A 69 -20.23 -5.64 3.38
C GLN A 69 -20.52 -6.59 4.53
N ARG A 70 -21.77 -7.03 4.63
CA ARG A 70 -22.20 -8.03 5.58
C ARG A 70 -22.68 -9.24 4.81
N HIS A 71 -22.17 -10.41 5.16
CA HIS A 71 -22.55 -11.67 4.54
C HIS A 71 -23.03 -12.64 5.63
N PRO A 72 -24.30 -13.07 5.60
CA PRO A 72 -24.79 -14.06 6.55
C PRO A 72 -24.02 -15.38 6.38
N LEU A 73 -23.56 -15.94 7.49
CA LEU A 73 -22.87 -17.24 7.53
C LEU A 73 -23.72 -18.34 8.18
N GLY A 74 -24.87 -17.97 8.73
CA GLY A 74 -25.81 -18.86 9.42
C GLY A 74 -26.85 -18.07 10.20
N ASP A 75 -27.64 -18.75 11.02
CA ASP A 75 -28.79 -18.16 11.72
C ASP A 75 -28.42 -17.16 12.84
N ASP A 76 -27.17 -17.15 13.28
CA ASP A 76 -26.66 -16.26 14.33
C ASP A 76 -25.28 -15.68 14.02
N LEU A 77 -24.74 -15.90 12.81
CA LEU A 77 -23.39 -15.47 12.41
C LEU A 77 -23.42 -14.66 11.13
N GLU A 78 -22.62 -13.59 11.08
CA GLU A 78 -22.33 -12.87 9.86
C GLU A 78 -20.83 -12.60 9.73
N SER A 79 -20.33 -12.66 8.51
CA SER A 79 -19.06 -12.08 8.12
C SER A 79 -19.25 -10.61 7.85
N VAL A 80 -18.40 -9.78 8.45
CA VAL A 80 -18.36 -8.35 8.25
C VAL A 80 -17.03 -8.01 7.61
N THR A 81 -17.08 -7.51 6.38
CA THR A 81 -15.92 -7.06 5.63
C THR A 81 -15.99 -5.57 5.47
N ILE A 82 -14.90 -4.87 5.81
CA ILE A 82 -14.71 -3.47 5.46
C ILE A 82 -13.60 -3.34 4.43
N THR A 83 -13.80 -2.41 3.50
CA THR A 83 -12.84 -2.09 2.46
C THR A 83 -12.58 -0.59 2.47
N GLY A 84 -11.31 -0.23 2.62
CA GLY A 84 -10.84 1.15 2.59
C GLY A 84 -10.57 1.66 1.17
N PRO A 85 -10.34 2.98 1.02
CA PRO A 85 -10.16 3.64 -0.27
C PRO A 85 -8.93 3.17 -1.06
N GLU A 86 -7.85 2.70 -0.42
CA GLU A 86 -6.70 2.14 -1.16
C GLU A 86 -6.85 0.63 -1.42
N GLY A 87 -8.03 0.07 -1.13
CA GLY A 87 -8.37 -1.33 -1.39
C GLY A 87 -8.00 -2.29 -0.27
N THR A 88 -7.44 -1.80 0.84
CA THR A 88 -7.22 -2.61 2.04
C THR A 88 -8.55 -3.17 2.53
N THR A 89 -8.60 -4.49 2.70
CA THR A 89 -9.81 -5.19 3.11
C THR A 89 -9.53 -5.98 4.38
N LEU A 90 -10.41 -5.82 5.37
CA LEU A 90 -10.35 -6.56 6.62
C LEU A 90 -11.72 -7.18 6.91
N SER A 91 -11.72 -8.46 7.27
CA SER A 91 -12.94 -9.22 7.53
C SER A 91 -12.91 -9.83 8.92
N THR A 92 -14.05 -9.86 9.58
CA THR A 92 -14.24 -10.54 10.86
C THR A 92 -15.58 -11.27 10.87
N VAL A 93 -15.70 -12.28 11.71
CA VAL A 93 -16.98 -12.98 11.93
C VAL A 93 -17.52 -12.56 13.28
N ARG A 94 -18.80 -12.16 13.32
CA ARG A 94 -19.47 -11.81 14.57
C ARG A 94 -20.81 -12.51 14.69
N ARG A 95 -21.28 -12.65 15.94
CA ARG A 95 -22.66 -13.05 16.20
C ARG A 95 -23.61 -11.89 16.00
N VAL A 96 -24.75 -12.17 15.38
CA VAL A 96 -25.86 -11.23 15.26
C VAL A 96 -26.81 -11.47 16.44
N PRO A 97 -26.98 -10.52 17.36
CA PRO A 97 -27.98 -10.65 18.42
C PRO A 97 -29.37 -10.70 17.79
N ARG A 98 -30.16 -11.71 18.19
CA ARG A 98 -31.56 -11.88 17.79
C ARG A 98 -32.49 -10.94 18.54
#